data_AF-A0A6B3HYS1-F1
#
_entry.id   AF-A0A6B3HYS1-F1
#
_cell.length_a   1.000
_cell.length_b   1.000
_cell.length_c   1.000
_cell.angle_alpha   90.00
_cell.angle_beta   90.00
_cell.angle_gamma   90.00
#
_symmetry.space_group_name_H-M   'P 1'
#
loop_
_entity.id
_entity.type
_entity.pdbx_description
1 polymer ?
#
loop_
_entity_poly.entity_id
_entity_poly.type
_entity_poly.pdbx_seq_one_letter_code
_entity_poly.pdbx_strand_id
1 'polypeptide(L)'
;RHNGVNLSAATMLVVGGHVWYSYGASDNIGREVRPSNAMQWRMLRDSYAMGATVYDLRGISDSLDENDHLFGLIQFKVGTGGEAVEYVGEWDFPLNK
;
A
#
# COMPACT_ATOMS: atom_id res chain seq x y z
N ARG A 1 -0.21 -8.55 15.78
CA ARG A 1 -0.19 -8.46 17.26
C ARG A 1 1.14 -8.99 17.78
N HIS A 2 1.79 -8.29 18.68
CA HIS A 2 3.03 -8.71 19.34
C HIS A 2 2.90 -8.45 20.84
N ASN A 3 3.17 -9.45 21.68
CA ASN A 3 3.02 -9.38 23.14
C ASN A 3 1.67 -8.78 23.62
N GLY A 4 0.57 -9.15 22.95
CA GLY A 4 -0.77 -8.65 23.29
C GLY A 4 -1.14 -7.30 22.67
N VAL A 5 -0.18 -6.55 22.12
CA VAL A 5 -0.41 -5.22 21.53
C VAL A 5 -0.61 -5.30 20.01
N ASN A 6 -1.61 -4.58 19.50
CA ASN A 6 -1.80 -4.40 18.06
C ASN A 6 -0.90 -3.27 17.57
N LEU A 7 0.09 -3.61 16.75
CA LEU A 7 1.12 -2.65 16.28
C LEU A 7 0.85 -2.13 14.87
N SER A 8 0.06 -2.85 14.07
CA SER A 8 -0.33 -2.46 12.72
C SER A 8 -1.68 -3.04 12.36
N ALA A 9 -2.42 -2.32 11.51
CA ALA A 9 -3.68 -2.75 10.95
C ALA A 9 -3.87 -2.14 9.55
N ALA A 10 -4.67 -2.80 8.72
CA ALA A 10 -5.02 -2.32 7.40
C ALA A 10 -6.42 -2.75 6.99
N THR A 11 -7.01 -1.98 6.09
CA THR A 11 -8.22 -2.35 5.35
C THR A 11 -7.81 -2.88 3.99
N MET A 12 -8.20 -4.12 3.71
CA MET A 12 -8.00 -4.79 2.43
C MET A 12 -9.33 -4.82 1.66
N LEU A 13 -9.33 -4.34 0.42
CA LEU A 13 -10.48 -4.39 -0.47
C LEU A 13 -10.21 -5.40 -1.59
N VAL A 14 -11.22 -6.19 -1.94
CA VAL A 14 -11.10 -7.23 -2.99
C VAL A 14 -12.23 -7.02 -3.99
N VAL A 15 -11.88 -6.85 -5.27
CA VAL A 15 -12.83 -6.76 -6.39
C VAL A 15 -12.29 -7.59 -7.55
N GLY A 16 -12.94 -8.71 -7.85
CA GLY A 16 -12.44 -9.66 -8.85
C GLY A 16 -11.01 -10.13 -8.51
N GLY A 17 -10.11 -10.08 -9.49
CA GLY A 17 -8.69 -10.43 -9.32
C GLY A 17 -7.81 -9.32 -8.75
N HIS A 18 -8.38 -8.20 -8.30
CA HIS A 18 -7.63 -7.03 -7.82
C HIS A 18 -7.83 -6.83 -6.32
N VAL A 19 -6.73 -6.72 -5.59
CA VAL A 19 -6.73 -6.49 -4.14
C VAL A 19 -6.01 -5.19 -3.82
N TRP A 20 -6.61 -4.34 -2.99
CA TRP A 20 -6.03 -3.07 -2.57
C TRP A 20 -5.63 -3.08 -1.09
N TYR A 21 -4.42 -2.60 -0.82
CA TYR A 21 -4.05 -2.04 0.48
C TYR A 21 -4.62 -0.61 0.60
N SER A 22 -5.87 -0.49 1.04
CA SER A 22 -6.60 0.79 0.95
C SER A 22 -6.17 1.79 2.01
N TYR A 23 -6.13 1.35 3.27
CA TYR A 23 -5.71 2.17 4.40
C TYR A 23 -4.90 1.30 5.33
N GLY A 24 -3.83 1.85 5.90
CA GLY A 24 -3.12 1.20 6.98
C GLY A 24 -2.58 2.18 7.99
N ALA A 25 -2.42 1.69 9.20
CA ALA A 25 -1.88 2.42 10.33
C ALA A 25 -0.92 1.51 11.08
N SER A 26 0.12 2.11 11.64
CA SER A 26 1.06 1.43 12.53
C SER A 26 1.47 2.35 13.65
N ASP A 27 1.66 1.77 14.83
CA ASP A 27 2.17 2.48 15.99
C ASP A 27 3.69 2.72 15.84
N ASN A 28 4.21 3.69 16.58
CA ASN A 28 5.65 3.90 16.73
C ASN A 28 6.26 2.91 17.73
N ILE A 29 5.45 2.38 18.64
CA ILE A 29 5.84 1.30 19.54
C ILE A 29 6.11 0.03 18.71
N GLY A 30 7.21 -0.66 18.99
CA GLY A 30 7.51 -1.95 18.36
C GLY A 30 7.97 -1.84 16.90
N ARG A 31 8.46 -0.68 16.45
CA ARG A 31 8.95 -0.49 15.06
C ARG A 31 10.07 -1.46 14.68
N GLU A 32 10.87 -1.89 15.66
CA GLU A 32 11.97 -2.85 15.49
C GLU A 32 11.49 -4.23 15.04
N VAL A 33 10.26 -4.63 15.37
CA VAL A 33 9.66 -5.89 14.88
C VAL A 33 8.98 -5.76 13.52
N ARG A 34 9.12 -4.60 12.85
CA ARG A 34 8.63 -4.33 11.49
C ARG A 34 7.17 -4.75 11.26
N PRO A 35 6.21 -4.29 12.09
CA PRO A 35 4.83 -4.78 12.07
C PRO A 35 4.11 -4.48 10.74
N SER A 36 4.43 -3.36 10.07
CA SER A 36 3.87 -3.02 8.76
C SER A 36 4.35 -3.97 7.66
N ASN A 37 5.63 -4.37 7.67
CA ASN A 37 6.15 -5.36 6.71
C ASN A 37 5.51 -6.73 6.91
N ALA A 38 5.38 -7.18 8.16
CA ALA A 38 4.72 -8.45 8.47
C ALA A 38 3.26 -8.46 8.00
N MET A 39 2.54 -7.36 8.18
CA MET A 39 1.17 -7.19 7.71
C MET A 39 1.08 -7.20 6.17
N GLN A 40 1.92 -6.43 5.48
CA GLN A 40 1.97 -6.43 4.00
C GLN A 40 2.24 -7.82 3.45
N TRP A 41 3.19 -8.56 4.04
CA TRP A 41 3.48 -9.93 3.64
C TRP A 41 2.27 -10.85 3.80
N ARG A 42 1.51 -10.71 4.89
CA ARG A 42 0.29 -11.47 5.09
C ARG A 42 -0.76 -11.13 4.04
N MET A 43 -1.00 -9.85 3.78
CA MET A 43 -1.95 -9.39 2.76
C MET A 43 -1.58 -9.89 1.36
N LEU A 44 -0.29 -9.88 1.01
CA LEU A 44 0.19 -10.39 -0.27
C LEU A 44 -0.04 -11.91 -0.41
N ARG A 45 0.24 -12.68 0.64
CA ARG A 45 -0.03 -14.13 0.66
C ARG A 45 -1.52 -14.43 0.56
N ASP A 46 -2.36 -13.66 1.25
CA ASP A 46 -3.82 -13.82 1.18
C ASP A 46 -4.32 -13.50 -0.23
N SER A 47 -3.83 -12.42 -0.85
CA SER A 47 -4.17 -12.03 -2.22
C SER A 47 -3.79 -13.12 -3.22
N TYR A 48 -2.59 -13.67 -3.10
CA TYR A 48 -2.13 -14.79 -3.92
C TYR A 48 -3.03 -16.03 -3.76
N ALA A 49 -3.38 -16.39 -2.52
CA ALA A 49 -4.25 -17.53 -2.25
C ALA A 49 -5.67 -17.34 -2.80
N MET A 50 -6.15 -16.09 -2.92
CA MET A 50 -7.43 -15.76 -3.57
C MET A 50 -7.36 -15.81 -5.11
N GLY A 51 -6.17 -16.03 -5.69
CA GLY A 51 -5.97 -15.98 -7.14
C GLY A 51 -5.95 -14.56 -7.70
N ALA A 52 -5.62 -13.55 -6.87
CA ALA A 52 -5.47 -12.18 -7.33
C ALA A 52 -4.34 -12.09 -8.37
N THR A 53 -4.60 -11.35 -9.45
CA THR A 53 -3.62 -11.01 -10.47
C THR A 53 -2.94 -9.67 -10.16
N VAL A 54 -3.55 -8.83 -9.31
CA VAL A 54 -3.01 -7.53 -8.91
C VAL A 54 -3.11 -7.34 -7.40
N TYR A 55 -2.00 -6.92 -6.78
CA TYR A 55 -1.94 -6.41 -5.41
C TYR A 55 -1.49 -4.94 -5.45
N ASP A 56 -2.40 -4.03 -5.14
CA ASP A 56 -2.25 -2.59 -5.35
C ASP A 56 -2.00 -1.86 -4.03
N LEU A 57 -0.78 -1.31 -3.91
CA LEU A 57 -0.29 -0.54 -2.77
C LEU A 57 -0.75 0.93 -2.78
N ARG A 58 -1.54 1.33 -3.78
CA ARG A 58 -2.07 2.66 -4.05
C ARG A 58 -1.00 3.67 -4.47
N GLY A 59 -1.43 4.91 -4.72
CA GLY A 59 -0.60 5.98 -5.28
C GLY A 59 0.64 6.35 -4.46
N ILE A 60 1.67 6.78 -5.17
CA ILE A 60 2.90 7.38 -4.64
C ILE A 60 2.96 8.86 -5.06
N SER A 61 3.85 9.64 -4.46
CA SER A 61 4.24 10.92 -5.05
C SER A 61 5.00 10.68 -6.37
N ASP A 62 4.94 11.67 -7.25
CA ASP A 62 5.72 11.75 -8.49
C ASP A 62 7.18 12.18 -8.26
N SER A 63 7.45 12.79 -7.10
CA SER A 63 8.80 13.20 -6.70
C SER A 63 9.67 12.02 -6.22
N LEU A 64 10.89 11.96 -6.75
CA LEU A 64 11.99 11.11 -6.24
C LEU A 64 13.00 11.89 -5.39
N ASP A 65 12.69 13.14 -5.00
CA ASP A 65 13.52 13.91 -4.08
C ASP A 65 13.52 13.25 -2.69
N GLU A 66 14.71 12.90 -2.20
CA GLU A 66 14.90 12.27 -0.89
C GLU A 66 14.47 13.18 0.27
N ASN A 67 14.37 14.49 0.04
CA ASN A 67 13.90 15.46 1.02
C ASN A 67 12.37 15.58 1.08
N ASP A 68 11.65 14.93 0.15
CA ASP A 68 10.19 14.89 0.19
C ASP A 68 9.72 14.02 1.36
N HIS A 69 8.77 14.53 2.15
CA HIS A 69 8.13 13.79 3.23
C HIS A 69 7.47 12.46 2.78
N LEU A 70 7.14 12.30 1.49
CA LEU A 70 6.57 11.08 0.93
C LEU A 70 7.62 10.10 0.37
N PHE A 71 8.91 10.45 0.34
CA PHE A 71 9.95 9.58 -0.20
C PHE A 71 10.03 8.23 0.53
N GLY A 72 9.88 8.23 1.86
CA GLY A 72 9.83 7.00 2.65
C GLY A 72 8.65 6.07 2.28
N LEU A 73 7.54 6.61 1.77
CA LEU A 73 6.41 5.82 1.29
C LEU A 73 6.76 5.11 -0.03
N ILE A 74 7.50 5.78 -0.93
CA ILE A 74 8.01 5.15 -2.16
C ILE A 74 8.93 3.99 -1.80
N GLN A 75 9.91 4.22 -0.92
CA GLN A 75 10.85 3.19 -0.48
C GLN A 75 10.13 1.97 0.12
N PHE A 76 9.12 2.22 0.96
CA PHE A 76 8.32 1.16 1.55
C PHE A 76 7.63 0.30 0.49
N LYS A 77 6.99 0.93 -0.50
CA LYS A 77 6.22 0.23 -1.54
C LYS A 77 7.12 -0.54 -2.50
N VAL A 78 8.18 0.09 -3.00
CA VAL A 78 9.18 -0.58 -3.84
C VAL A 78 9.84 -1.73 -3.08
N GLY A 79 10.11 -1.55 -1.78
CA GLY A 79 10.67 -2.60 -0.91
C GLY A 79 9.79 -3.85 -0.74
N THR A 80 8.51 -3.80 -1.11
CA THR A 80 7.63 -4.99 -1.16
C THR A 80 7.70 -5.74 -2.50
N GLY A 81 8.50 -5.24 -3.46
CA GLY A 81 8.53 -5.71 -4.85
C GLY A 81 7.51 -5.03 -5.76
N GLY A 82 6.86 -3.95 -5.29
CA GLY A 82 5.92 -3.18 -6.07
C GLY A 82 6.60 -2.33 -7.14
N GLU A 83 5.90 -2.12 -8.24
CA GLU A 83 6.30 -1.24 -9.34
C GLU A 83 5.40 -0.01 -9.42
N ALA A 84 5.95 1.11 -9.90
CA ALA A 84 5.18 2.30 -10.19
C ALA A 84 4.41 2.09 -11.49
N VAL A 85 3.09 2.29 -11.46
CA VAL A 85 2.22 2.22 -12.63
C VAL A 85 1.58 3.58 -12.84
N GLU A 86 1.82 4.18 -14.00
CA GLU A 86 1.19 5.43 -14.41
C GLU A 86 -0.13 5.12 -15.14
N TYR A 87 -1.20 5.80 -14.74
CA TYR A 87 -2.49 5.73 -15.43
C TYR A 87 -2.62 6.88 -16.42
N VAL A 88 -3.56 6.75 -17.35
CA VAL A 88 -3.87 7.77 -18.37
C VAL A 88 -4.30 9.13 -17.79
N GLY A 89 -4.52 9.19 -16.48
CA GLY A 89 -4.91 10.38 -15.74
C GLY A 89 -6.41 10.61 -15.77
N GLU A 90 -6.77 11.87 -15.62
CA GLU A 90 -8.15 12.33 -15.51
C GLU A 90 -8.59 12.94 -16.84
N TRP A 91 -9.85 12.68 -17.22
CA TRP A 91 -10.46 13.27 -18.41
C TRP A 91 -11.79 13.91 -18.04
N ASP A 92 -11.90 15.21 -18.33
CA ASP A 92 -13.09 15.98 -18.06
C ASP A 92 -13.94 16.18 -19.32
N PHE A 93 -15.24 15.94 -19.18
CA PHE A 93 -16.24 16.32 -20.18
C PHE A 93 -17.12 17.44 -19.61
N PRO A 94 -16.79 18.72 -19.86
CA PRO A 94 -17.50 19.84 -19.25
C PRO A 94 -18.93 19.94 -19.79
N LEU A 95 -19.91 19.78 -18.91
CA LEU A 95 -21.33 19.92 -19.23
C LEU A 95 -21.79 21.38 -19.23
N ASN A 96 -21.09 22.25 -18.51
CA ASN A 96 -21.28 23.69 -18.51
C ASN A 96 -19.93 24.38 -18.30
N LYS A 97 -19.76 25.55 -18.92
CA LYS A 97 -18.53 26.35 -18.78
C LYS A 97 -18.52 27.12 -17.46
#